data_AF-A0A9Q4P9R5-F1
#
_entry.id   AF-A0A9Q4P9R5-F1
#
_cell.length_a   1.000
_cell.length_b   1.000
_cell.length_c   1.000
_cell.angle_alpha   90.00
_cell.angle_beta   90.00
_cell.angle_gamma   90.00
#
_symmetry.space_group_name_H-M   'P 1'
#
loop_
_entity.id
_entity.type
_entity.pdbx_description
1 polymer ?
#
loop_
_entity_poly.entity_id
_entity_poly.type
_entity_poly.pdbx_seq_one_letter_code
_entity_poly.pdbx_strand_id
1 'polypeptide(L)' 'MDDLNINSFNALHTLYYRKSFLFARSYVHDEQAAEDIAAEALIKLWEKLKSDIINSPQAMLLTILKNKSLDYLRLEQNP' A
#
# COMPACT_ATOMS: atom_id res chain seq x y z
N MET A 1 -21.34 5.43 -17.84
CA MET A 1 -21.65 4.97 -16.48
C MET A 1 -20.64 3.88 -16.24
N ASP A 2 -19.42 4.28 -15.89
CA ASP A 2 -18.27 3.39 -15.96
C ASP A 2 -18.39 2.31 -14.88
N ASP A 3 -18.38 1.08 -15.37
CA ASP A 3 -18.69 -0.13 -14.66
C ASP A 3 -17.89 -0.26 -13.35
N LEU A 4 -18.59 -0.78 -12.34
CA LEU A 4 -18.06 -1.28 -11.08
C LEU A 4 -17.07 -2.43 -11.30
N ASN A 5 -15.92 -2.16 -11.93
CA ASN A 5 -14.84 -3.11 -12.03
C ASN A 5 -14.14 -3.19 -10.67
N ILE A 6 -14.41 -4.29 -9.96
CA ILE A 6 -13.78 -4.65 -8.68
C ILE A 6 -12.24 -4.71 -8.78
N ASN A 7 -11.69 -4.82 -10.01
CA ASN A 7 -10.25 -4.81 -10.28
C ASN A 7 -9.69 -3.42 -10.63
N SER A 8 -10.46 -2.35 -10.50
CA SER A 8 -9.99 -0.99 -10.71
C SER A 8 -9.13 -0.50 -9.52
N PHE A 9 -8.15 0.35 -9.81
CA PHE A 9 -7.35 1.00 -8.77
C PHE A 9 -8.22 1.77 -7.77
N ASN A 10 -9.29 2.42 -8.25
CA ASN A 10 -10.22 3.16 -7.40
C ASN A 10 -10.91 2.28 -6.35
N ALA A 11 -11.27 1.03 -6.71
CA ALA A 11 -11.85 0.07 -5.77
C ALA A 11 -10.82 -0.35 -4.70
N LEU A 12 -9.58 -0.65 -5.10
CA LEU A 12 -8.49 -0.96 -4.17
C LEU A 12 -8.17 0.20 -3.23
N HIS A 13 -8.10 1.41 -3.77
CA HIS A 13 -7.84 2.62 -3.01
C HIS A 13 -8.94 2.84 -1.97
N THR A 14 -10.20 2.81 -2.38
CA THR A 14 -11.35 2.98 -1.46
C THR A 14 -11.36 1.90 -0.36
N LEU A 15 -11.05 0.65 -0.71
CA LEU A 15 -11.09 -0.47 0.21
C LEU A 15 -9.95 -0.46 1.24
N TYR A 16 -8.74 -0.09 0.81
CA TYR A 16 -7.53 -0.34 1.59
C TYR A 16 -6.79 0.92 2.05
N TYR A 17 -6.90 2.07 1.37
CA TYR A 17 -6.03 3.23 1.60
C TYR A 17 -6.00 3.68 3.06
N ARG A 18 -7.15 3.90 3.69
CA ARG A 18 -7.19 4.36 5.10
C ARG A 18 -6.49 3.39 6.04
N LYS A 19 -6.66 2.07 5.86
CA LYS A 19 -6.00 1.07 6.69
C LYS A 19 -4.50 1.00 6.40
N SER A 20 -4.11 1.11 5.13
CA SER A 20 -2.71 1.16 4.70
C SER A 20 -1.97 2.36 5.29
N PHE A 21 -2.57 3.55 5.21
CA PHE A 21 -2.05 4.76 5.79
C PHE A 21 -1.86 4.63 7.31
N LEU A 22 -2.91 4.21 8.03
CA LEU A 22 -2.83 4.01 9.49
C LEU A 22 -1.76 2.98 9.87
N PHE A 23 -1.63 1.91 9.07
CA PHE A 23 -0.59 0.91 9.26
C PHE A 23 0.80 1.52 9.05
N ALA A 24 1.07 2.14 7.91
CA ALA A 24 2.36 2.77 7.63
C ALA A 24 2.74 3.83 8.68
N ARG A 25 1.79 4.69 9.06
CA ARG A 25 1.96 5.73 10.09
C ARG A 25 2.32 5.17 11.46
N SER A 26 1.84 3.97 11.78
CA SER A 26 2.20 3.29 13.03
C SER A 26 3.67 2.86 13.10
N TYR A 27 4.36 2.78 11.95
CA TYR A 27 5.80 2.51 11.86
C TYR A 27 6.62 3.79 11.72
N VAL A 28 6.24 4.67 10.78
CA VAL A 28 7.11 5.78 10.37
C VAL A 28 6.90 7.06 11.18
N HIS A 29 5.76 7.18 11.89
CA HIS A 29 5.41 8.37 12.68
C HIS A 29 5.44 9.72 11.94
N ASP A 30 5.56 9.70 10.61
CA ASP A 30 5.49 10.83 9.70
C ASP A 30 4.25 10.66 8.79
N GLU A 31 3.45 11.73 8.66
CA GLU A 31 2.21 11.70 7.90
C GLU A 31 2.44 11.66 6.39
N GLN A 32 3.37 12.46 5.87
CA GLN A 32 3.69 12.52 4.44
C GLN A 32 4.31 11.20 3.97
N ALA A 33 5.28 10.67 4.73
CA ALA A 33 5.89 9.39 4.43
C ALA A 33 4.86 8.24 4.49
N ALA A 34 3.92 8.29 5.45
CA ALA A 34 2.86 7.28 5.53
C ALA A 34 1.88 7.34 4.35
N GLU A 35 1.53 8.55 3.87
CA GLU A 35 0.71 8.73 2.66
C GLU A 35 1.42 8.19 1.43
N ASP A 36 2.69 8.53 1.23
CA ASP A 36 3.52 8.07 0.11
C ASP A 36 3.66 6.55 0.12
N ILE A 37 4.02 5.95 1.26
CA ILE A 37 4.15 4.49 1.40
C ILE A 37 2.81 3.79 1.11
N ALA A 38 1.69 4.32 1.61
CA ALA A 38 0.38 3.73 1.39
C ALA A 38 -0.02 3.78 -0.10
N ALA A 39 0.21 4.91 -0.77
CA ALA A 39 -0.06 5.07 -2.19
C ALA A 39 0.79 4.12 -3.03
N GLU A 40 2.11 4.11 -2.82
CA GLU A 40 3.03 3.24 -3.54
C GLU A 40 2.72 1.75 -3.31
N ALA A 41 2.34 1.36 -2.09
CA ALA A 41 1.99 -0.01 -1.78
C ALA A 41 0.72 -0.46 -2.53
N LEU A 42 -0.28 0.41 -2.65
CA LEU A 42 -1.50 0.12 -3.41
C LEU A 42 -1.26 0.06 -4.91
N ILE A 43 -0.44 0.96 -5.46
CA ILE A 43 -0.03 0.91 -6.87
C ILE A 43 0.65 -0.42 -7.16
N LYS A 44 1.63 -0.82 -6.32
CA LYS A 44 2.35 -2.08 -6.47
C LYS A 44 1.43 -3.30 -6.36
N LEU A 45 0.46 -3.28 -5.43
CA LEU A 45 -0.54 -4.35 -5.32
C LEU A 45 -1.40 -4.42 -6.59
N TRP A 46 -1.90 -3.29 -7.06
CA TRP A 46 -2.72 -3.21 -8.27
C TRP A 46 -1.97 -3.72 -9.50
N GLU A 47 -0.70 -3.36 -9.65
CA GLU A 47 0.16 -3.88 -10.71
C GLU A 47 0.30 -5.40 -10.69
N LYS A 48 0.54 -5.97 -9.50
CA LYS A 48 0.63 -7.43 -9.35
C LYS A 48 -0.69 -8.13 -9.60
N LEU A 49 -1.82 -7.55 -9.21
CA LEU A 49 -3.14 -8.13 -9.46
C LEU A 49 -3.50 -8.14 -10.96
N LYS A 50 -2.85 -7.31 -11.79
CA LYS A 50 -3.00 -7.36 -13.26
C LYS A 50 -2.27 -8.53 -13.89
N SER A 51 -1.16 -9.01 -13.29
CA SER A 51 -0.31 -10.05 -13.87
C SER A 51 -0.46 -11.42 -13.20
N ASP A 52 -0.83 -11.45 -11.92
CA ASP A 52 -0.73 -12.63 -11.07
C ASP A 52 -2.09 -12.98 -10.43
N ILE A 53 -2.37 -14.27 -10.25
CA ILE A 53 -3.47 -14.74 -9.41
C ILE A 53 -3.01 -14.71 -7.95
N ILE A 54 -3.46 -13.72 -7.20
CA ILE A 54 -3.09 -13.55 -5.79
C ILE A 54 -4.23 -14.04 -4.89
N ASN A 55 -3.95 -15.10 -4.13
CA ASN A 55 -4.91 -15.70 -3.19
C ASN A 55 -5.29 -14.76 -2.03
N SER A 56 -4.38 -13.88 -1.59
CA SER A 56 -4.64 -12.93 -0.51
C SER A 56 -4.03 -11.55 -0.79
N PRO A 57 -4.78 -10.65 -1.44
CA PRO A 57 -4.34 -9.28 -1.72
C PRO A 57 -4.00 -8.51 -0.43
N GLN A 58 -4.77 -8.72 0.64
CA GLN A 58 -4.53 -8.06 1.93
C GLN A 58 -3.22 -8.50 2.57
N ALA A 59 -2.90 -9.80 2.59
CA ALA A 59 -1.63 -10.27 3.16
C ALA A 59 -0.42 -9.74 2.37
N MET A 60 -0.54 -9.70 1.04
CA MET A 60 0.48 -9.09 0.19
C MET A 60 0.63 -7.60 0.47
N LEU A 61 -0.48 -6.86 0.59
CA LEU A 61 -0.45 -5.44 0.91
C LEU A 61 0.25 -5.14 2.23
N LEU A 62 -0.07 -5.89 3.29
CA LEU A 62 0.59 -5.75 4.59
C LEU A 62 2.09 -6.01 4.50
N THR A 63 2.49 -6.99 3.69
CA THR A 63 3.92 -7.28 3.45
C THR A 63 4.61 -6.12 2.73
N ILE A 64 3.99 -5.57 1.68
CA ILE A 64 4.54 -4.43 0.94
C ILE A 64 4.68 -3.20 1.86
N LEU A 65 3.63 -2.88 2.61
CA LEU A 65 3.62 -1.76 3.57
C LEU A 65 4.72 -1.90 4.60
N LYS A 66 4.82 -3.06 5.25
CA LYS A 66 5.85 -3.32 6.26
C LYS A 66 7.25 -3.13 5.69
N ASN A 67 7.53 -3.71 4.52
CA ASN A 67 8.85 -3.59 3.91
C ASN A 67 9.20 -2.14 3.57
N LYS A 68 8.27 -1.40 2.96
CA LYS A 68 8.47 0.03 2.65
C LYS A 68 8.68 0.88 3.90
N SER A 69 7.90 0.68 4.96
CA SER A 69 8.09 1.39 6.23
C SER A 69 9.45 1.08 6.85
N LEU A 70 9.91 -0.18 6.81
CA LEU A 70 11.24 -0.53 7.31
C LEU A 70 12.37 0.07 6.45
N ASP A 71 12.20 0.11 5.13
CA ASP A 71 13.18 0.73 4.23
C ASP A 71 13.28 2.24 4.47
N TYR A 72 12.16 2.93 4.65
CA TYR A 72 12.12 4.34 5.02
C TYR A 72 12.88 4.61 6.34
N LEU A 73 12.58 3.84 7.39
CA LEU A 73 13.24 3.99 8.69
C LEU A 73 14.75 3.74 8.62
N ARG A 74 15.21 2.82 7.76
CA ARG A 74 16.65 2.58 7.53
C ARG A 74 17.34 3.76 6.87
N LEU A 75 16.66 4.43 5.93
CA LEU A 75 17.18 5.62 5.27
C LEU A 75 17.24 6.81 6.24
N GLU A 76 16.20 6.99 7.07
CA GLU A 76 16.22 8.04 8.10
C GLU A 76 17.32 7.82 9.16
N GLN A 77 17.58 6.58 9.54
CA GLN A 77 18.61 6.24 10.53
C GLN A 77 20.04 6.32 9.98
N ASN A 78 20.21 6.41 8.66
CA ASN A 78 21.51 6.40 8.01
C ASN A 78 21.60 7.53 6.95
N PRO A 79 21.55 8.80 7.40
CA PRO A 79 21.48 9.99 6.53
C PRO A 79 22.76 10.28 5.75
#